data_AF-Q9CRG3-F1
#
_entry.id   AF-Q9CRG3-F1
#
_cell.length_a   1.000
_cell.length_b   1.000
_cell.length_c   1.000
_cell.angle_alpha   90.00
_cell.angle_beta   90.00
_cell.angle_gamma   90.00
#
_symmetry.space_group_name_H-M   'P 1'
#
loop_
_entity.id
_entity.type
_entity.pdbx_description
1 polymer ?
#
loop_
_entity_poly.entity_id
_entity_poly.type
_entity_poly.pdbx_seq_one_letter_code
_entity_poly.pdbx_strand_id
1 'polypeptide(L)'
;MIKSVQKNDVRVGFSERELSALVKIPAGEDYSLKLRLLHPIIPEQSTFKVLSTKIEIKMKKPEAVRWEKLEGQGDEPTPKQFTADVKNMYPSSSHYTRNWDKLVG
;
A
#
# COMPACT_ATOMS: atom_id res chain seq x y z
N MET A 1 -4.11 -16.76 3.76
CA MET A 1 -5.38 -16.03 4.01
C MET A 1 -5.44 -15.74 5.50
N ILE A 2 -5.31 -14.49 5.92
CA ILE A 2 -5.40 -14.12 7.35
C ILE A 2 -6.88 -14.20 7.74
N LYS A 3 -7.24 -15.15 8.60
CA LYS A 3 -8.61 -15.32 9.12
C LYS A 3 -8.57 -15.15 10.64
N SER A 4 -9.45 -14.30 11.17
CA SER A 4 -9.74 -14.17 12.61
C SER A 4 -8.59 -13.67 13.50
N VAL A 5 -7.97 -12.55 13.12
CA VAL A 5 -7.04 -11.82 14.00
C VAL A 5 -7.87 -10.90 14.91
N GLN A 6 -7.69 -10.98 16.23
CA GLN A 6 -8.36 -10.07 17.15
C GLN A 6 -7.65 -8.73 17.21
N LYS A 7 -8.36 -7.66 17.58
CA LYS A 7 -7.79 -6.30 17.68
C LYS A 7 -6.59 -6.23 18.63
N ASN A 8 -6.52 -7.11 19.64
CA ASN A 8 -5.41 -7.19 20.60
C ASN A 8 -4.13 -7.80 20.00
N ASP A 9 -4.25 -8.58 18.93
CA ASP A 9 -3.14 -9.27 18.30
C ASP A 9 -2.42 -8.41 17.24
N VAL A 10 -2.98 -7.23 16.92
CA VAL A 10 -2.42 -6.30 15.93
C VAL A 10 -1.81 -5.10 16.64
N ARG A 11 -0.51 -4.90 16.43
CA ARG A 11 0.22 -3.71 16.85
C ARG A 11 0.67 -2.95 15.62
N VAL A 12 0.14 -1.74 15.43
CA VAL A 12 0.59 -0.84 14.36
C VAL A 12 1.32 0.34 14.98
N GLY A 13 2.60 0.50 14.64
CA GLY A 13 3.41 1.66 14.93
C GLY A 13 3.52 2.55 13.69
N PHE A 14 3.20 3.83 13.88
CA PHE A 14 3.40 4.87 12.88
C PHE A 14 4.62 5.70 13.26
N SER A 15 5.47 5.98 12.30
CA SER A 15 6.58 6.94 12.41
C SER A 15 6.53 7.89 11.23
N GLU A 16 7.25 9.00 11.28
CA GLU A 16 7.17 10.02 10.24
C GLU A 16 7.41 9.45 8.84
N ARG A 17 8.36 8.52 8.66
CA ARG A 17 8.67 7.91 7.35
C ARG A 17 8.64 6.38 7.36
N GLU A 18 8.11 5.77 8.40
CA GLU A 18 8.06 4.32 8.53
C GLU A 18 6.71 3.86 9.08
N LEU A 19 6.23 2.72 8.58
CA LEU A 19 5.09 2.00 9.11
C LEU A 19 5.56 0.62 9.56
N SER A 20 5.26 0.25 10.81
CA SER A 20 5.52 -1.10 11.32
C SER A 20 4.21 -1.70 11.80
N ALA A 21 3.76 -2.81 11.21
CA ALA A 21 2.58 -3.54 11.65
C ALA A 21 2.97 -4.97 12.02
N LEU A 22 2.74 -5.34 13.27
CA LEU A 22 2.97 -6.68 13.80
C LEU A 22 1.63 -7.31 14.10
N VAL A 23 1.41 -8.49 13.53
CA VAL A 23 0.17 -9.25 13.63
C VAL A 23 0.51 -10.60 14.22
N LYS A 24 0.08 -10.83 15.46
CA LYS A 24 0.20 -12.12 16.11
C LYS A 24 -0.84 -13.08 15.55
N ILE A 25 -0.39 -14.20 15.03
CA ILE A 25 -1.29 -15.24 14.50
C ILE A 25 -1.32 -16.36 15.54
N PRO A 26 -2.46 -16.62 16.21
CA PRO A 26 -2.51 -17.55 17.34
C PRO A 26 -2.18 -19.01 16.97
N ALA A 27 -2.22 -19.35 15.68
CA ALA A 27 -1.96 -20.70 15.17
C ALA A 27 -0.80 -20.76 14.16
N GLY A 28 0.07 -19.74 14.13
CA GLY A 28 1.18 -19.66 13.18
C GLY A 28 2.28 -18.71 13.61
N GLU A 29 3.17 -18.38 12.67
CA GLU A 29 4.23 -17.41 12.90
C GLU A 29 3.68 -15.98 12.92
N ASP A 30 4.29 -15.13 13.76
CA ASP A 30 3.97 -13.71 13.83
C ASP A 30 4.27 -13.04 12.49
N TYR A 31 3.29 -12.34 11.93
CA TYR A 31 3.47 -11.61 10.68
C TYR A 31 3.91 -10.17 10.98
N SER A 32 5.12 -9.82 10.56
CA SER A 32 5.67 -8.47 10.71
C SER A 32 5.80 -7.79 9.35
N LEU A 33 5.09 -6.69 9.18
CA LEU A 33 5.16 -5.82 8.01
C LEU A 33 5.89 -4.53 8.38
N LYS A 34 7.03 -4.27 7.76
CA LYS A 34 7.76 -3.01 7.91
C LYS A 34 7.88 -2.34 6.55
N LEU A 35 7.24 -1.18 6.40
CA LEU A 35 7.28 -0.37 5.18
C LEU A 35 8.08 0.90 5.44
N ARG A 36 8.99 1.24 4.54
CA ARG A 36 9.66 2.55 4.52
C ARG A 36 8.94 3.45 3.53
N LEU A 37 8.29 4.47 4.05
CA LEU A 37 7.47 5.39 3.27
C LEU A 37 8.38 6.36 2.51
N LEU A 38 8.07 6.57 1.23
CA LEU A 38 8.81 7.55 0.40
C LEU A 38 8.64 8.98 0.94
N HIS A 39 7.45 9.27 1.45
CA HIS A 39 7.07 10.59 1.95
C HIS A 39 6.70 10.54 3.43
N PRO A 40 6.84 11.66 4.15
CA PRO A 40 6.44 11.72 5.54
C PRO A 40 4.92 11.60 5.73
N ILE A 41 4.50 11.09 6.89
CA ILE A 41 3.12 11.02 7.36
C ILE A 41 2.97 11.72 8.71
N ILE A 42 1.75 12.10 9.07
CA ILE A 42 1.42 12.58 10.41
C ILE A 42 0.98 11.36 11.24
N PRO A 43 1.85 10.79 12.10
CA PRO A 43 1.52 9.59 12.86
C PRO A 43 0.32 9.80 13.79
N GLU A 44 0.17 10.99 14.38
CA GLU A 44 -0.92 11.34 15.29
C GLU A 44 -2.31 11.33 14.64
N GLN A 45 -2.39 11.62 13.34
CA GLN A 45 -3.65 11.61 12.58
C GLN A 45 -3.83 10.30 11.78
N SER A 46 -2.90 9.36 11.91
CA SER A 46 -2.94 8.07 11.25
C SER A 46 -3.68 7.06 12.13
N THR A 47 -4.51 6.22 11.51
CA THR A 47 -5.38 5.28 12.22
C THR A 47 -5.36 3.91 11.56
N PHE A 48 -5.69 2.86 12.31
CA PHE A 48 -5.86 1.52 11.77
C PHE A 48 -7.15 0.89 12.27
N LYS A 49 -7.73 0.02 11.44
CA LYS A 49 -8.93 -0.75 11.74
C LYS A 49 -8.70 -2.21 11.39
N VAL A 50 -8.90 -3.08 12.36
CA VAL A 50 -8.86 -4.52 12.16
C VAL A 50 -10.26 -4.98 11.76
N LEU A 51 -10.38 -5.61 10.60
CA LEU A 51 -11.59 -6.29 10.12
C LEU A 51 -11.35 -7.81 10.14
N SER A 52 -12.42 -8.58 9.97
CA SER A 52 -12.37 -10.04 10.05
C SER A 52 -11.47 -10.70 9.00
N THR A 53 -11.29 -10.07 7.84
CA THR A 53 -10.53 -10.61 6.69
C THR A 53 -9.32 -9.77 6.29
N LYS A 54 -9.18 -8.55 6.81
CA LYS A 54 -8.12 -7.60 6.44
C LYS A 54 -7.86 -6.59 7.54
N ILE A 55 -6.71 -5.92 7.48
CA ILE A 55 -6.38 -4.78 8.35
C ILE A 55 -6.31 -3.55 7.44
N GLU A 56 -7.12 -2.54 7.72
CA GLU A 56 -7.10 -1.27 7.00
C GLU A 56 -6.24 -0.26 7.77
N ILE A 57 -5.24 0.29 7.10
CA ILE A 57 -4.33 1.29 7.66
C ILE A 57 -4.54 2.59 6.90
N LYS A 58 -4.93 3.65 7.60
CA LYS A 58 -5.14 4.99 7.05
C LYS A 58 -4.03 5.92 7.54
N MET A 59 -3.18 6.35 6.64
CA MET A 59 -2.10 7.30 6.93
C MET A 59 -2.48 8.70 6.45
N LYS A 60 -2.31 9.70 7.32
CA LYS A 60 -2.53 11.10 6.95
C LYS A 60 -1.23 11.68 6.38
N LYS A 61 -1.30 12.17 5.15
CA LYS A 61 -0.19 12.89 4.51
C LYS A 61 -0.13 14.34 5.06
N PRO A 62 1.06 14.86 5.39
CA PRO A 62 1.22 16.26 5.80
C PRO A 62 1.00 17.20 4.61
N GLU A 63 1.48 16.80 3.44
CA GLU A 63 1.34 17.56 2.21
C GLU A 63 0.31 16.92 1.29
N ALA A 64 -0.42 17.74 0.54
CA ALA A 64 -1.39 17.29 -0.47
C ALA A 64 -0.71 16.79 -1.75
N VAL A 65 0.39 16.04 -1.62
CA VAL A 65 1.16 15.48 -2.73
C VAL A 65 0.60 14.12 -3.12
N ARG A 66 0.54 13.86 -4.43
CA ARG A 66 0.20 12.55 -4.98
C ARG A 66 1.42 11.64 -4.86
N TRP A 67 1.28 10.52 -4.15
CA TRP A 67 2.34 9.53 -4.03
C TRP A 67 2.26 8.60 -5.23
N GLU A 68 3.31 8.57 -6.05
CA GLU A 68 3.39 7.60 -7.16
C GLU A 68 3.74 6.21 -6.65
N LYS A 69 4.51 6.14 -5.55
CA LYS A 69 4.88 4.91 -4.84
C LYS A 69 4.67 5.10 -3.34
N LEU A 70 4.19 4.05 -2.67
CA LEU A 70 4.04 4.04 -1.23
C LEU A 70 5.39 3.85 -0.53
N GLU A 71 6.19 2.94 -1.06
CA GLU A 71 7.51 2.58 -0.55
C GLU A 71 8.63 3.13 -1.43
N GLY A 72 9.72 3.56 -0.81
CA GLY A 72 10.88 4.08 -1.51
C GLY A 72 12.19 3.84 -0.75
N GLN A 73 13.21 3.33 -1.44
CA GLN A 73 14.59 3.39 -0.97
C GLN A 73 15.18 4.74 -1.36
N GLY A 74 14.90 5.79 -0.58
CA GLY A 74 15.71 7.03 -0.56
C GLY A 74 15.97 7.78 -1.87
N ASP A 75 15.41 7.37 -3.01
CA ASP A 75 15.57 8.07 -4.28
C ASP A 75 14.49 9.15 -4.33
N GLU A 76 14.94 10.40 -4.24
CA GLU A 76 14.11 11.59 -4.25
C GLU A 76 13.15 11.54 -5.46
N PRO A 77 11.86 11.89 -5.28
CA PRO A 77 10.94 11.93 -6.40
C PRO A 77 11.37 13.05 -7.35
N THR A 78 12.07 12.69 -8.42
CA THR A 78 12.20 13.57 -9.58
C THR A 78 10.80 13.70 -10.19
N PRO A 79 10.20 14.90 -10.23
CA PRO A 79 8.87 15.07 -10.81
C PRO A 79 8.99 14.85 -12.32
N LYS A 80 8.67 13.64 -12.78
CA LYS A 80 8.55 13.36 -14.22
C LYS A 80 7.21 13.91 -14.69
N GLN A 81 7.29 14.94 -15.53
CA GLN A 81 6.15 15.49 -16.25
C GLN A 81 5.54 14.35 -17.09
N PHE A 82 4.26 14.08 -16.86
CA PHE A 82 3.54 12.97 -17.49
C PHE A 82 3.48 13.20 -19.01
N THR A 83 4.17 12.38 -19.80
CA THR A 83 3.85 12.17 -21.21
C THR A 83 2.91 10.96 -21.29
N ALA A 84 1.71 11.18 -21.85
CA ALA A 84 0.67 10.17 -22.02
C ALA A 84 0.99 9.19 -23.16
N ASP A 85 2.19 8.59 -23.15
CA ASP A 85 2.58 7.53 -24.10
C ASP A 85 2.93 6.26 -23.33
N VAL A 86 2.00 5.83 -22.47
CA VAL A 86 2.01 4.45 -21.98
C VAL A 86 1.06 3.70 -22.89
N LYS A 87 1.58 3.24 -24.03
CA LYS A 87 0.95 2.21 -24.85
C LYS A 87 0.58 1.07 -23.90
N ASN A 88 -0.69 1.01 -23.49
CA ASN A 88 -1.23 0.04 -22.52
C ASN A 88 -1.09 -1.37 -23.09
N MET A 89 0.11 -1.93 -23.05
CA MET A 89 0.38 -3.29 -23.48
C MET A 89 -0.14 -4.19 -22.36
N TYR A 90 -1.18 -4.93 -22.71
CA TYR A 90 -1.89 -5.86 -21.84
C TYR A 90 -0.89 -6.80 -21.14
N PRO A 91 -1.01 -7.06 -19.83
CA PRO A 91 -0.02 -7.83 -19.10
C PRO A 91 0.15 -9.24 -19.71
N SER A 92 1.40 -9.68 -19.80
CA SER A 92 1.84 -10.95 -20.41
C SER A 92 1.33 -12.22 -19.72
N SER A 93 0.60 -12.07 -18.60
CA SER A 93 0.04 -13.16 -17.81
C SER A 93 -1.30 -13.69 -18.32
N SER A 94 -1.92 -13.07 -19.33
CA SER A 94 -3.16 -13.57 -19.92
C SER A 94 -2.90 -14.39 -21.17
N HIS A 95 -3.32 -15.66 -21.14
CA HIS A 95 -3.32 -16.55 -22.31
C HIS A 95 -4.30 -16.09 -23.42
N TYR A 96 -5.14 -15.09 -23.12
CA TYR A 96 -6.14 -14.53 -24.01
C TYR A 96 -6.03 -13.01 -24.06
N THR A 97 -5.64 -12.46 -25.21
CA THR A 97 -5.49 -11.02 -25.43
C THR A 97 -6.80 -10.40 -25.89
N ARG A 98 -7.74 -10.17 -24.96
CA ARG A 98 -8.95 -9.38 -25.28
C ARG A 98 -8.69 -7.91 -24.98
N ASN A 99 -8.42 -7.16 -26.06
CA ASN A 99 -8.24 -5.72 -25.98
C ASN A 99 -9.62 -5.04 -25.89
N TRP A 100 -9.99 -4.61 -24.68
CA TRP A 100 -11.27 -3.98 -24.38
C TRP A 100 -11.42 -2.57 -24.97
N ASP A 101 -10.33 -1.96 -25.42
CA ASP A 101 -10.31 -0.65 -26.09
C ASP A 101 -10.96 -0.67 -27.48
N LYS A 102 -11.07 -1.86 -28.10
CA LYS A 102 -11.70 -2.03 -29.42
C LYS A 102 -13.22 -2.21 -29.38
N LEU A 103 -13.85 -2.14 -28.20
CA LEU A 103 -15.29 -2.40 -28.03
C LEU A 103 -16.16 -1.14 -27.90
N VAL A 104 -15.58 0.05 -28.05
CA VAL A 104 -16.34 1.29 -28.20
C VAL A 104 -16.29 1.75 -29.66
N GLY A 105 -17.31 1.37 -30.41
CA GLY A 105 -17.63 1.89 -31.74
C GLY A 105 -19.05 2.44 -31.72
#